data_AF-A0A830ZD22-F1
#
_entry.id   AF-A0A830ZD22-F1
#
_cell.length_a   1.000
_cell.length_b   1.000
_cell.length_c   1.000
_cell.angle_alpha   90.00
_cell.angle_beta   90.00
_cell.angle_gamma   90.00
#
_symmetry.space_group_name_H-M   'P 1'
#
loop_
_entity.id
_entity.type
_entity.pdbx_description
1 polymer ?
#
loop_
_entity_poly.entity_id
_entity_poly.type
_entity_poly.pdbx_seq_one_letter_code
_entity_poly.pdbx_strand_id
1 'polypeptide(L)'
;MMKFTLPMLMLLLTSCSAPEKTPEQKAQTARPGPTRSLDMEQLCRENAAHRYNTGAEKVNVTGFEQYQGSYEMRGVTPRHEAFVCTFDAEGQFLHLSMR
;
A
#
# COMPACT_ATOMS: atom_id res chain seq x y z
N MET A 1 -34.10 -61.17 0.89
CA MET A 1 -33.40 -60.45 1.96
C MET A 1 -32.39 -59.52 1.32
N MET A 2 -32.64 -58.22 1.47
CA MET A 2 -31.89 -57.10 0.88
C MET A 2 -30.48 -57.01 1.48
N LYS A 3 -29.44 -56.96 0.65
CA LYS A 3 -28.11 -56.53 1.09
C LYS A 3 -27.63 -55.45 0.12
N PHE A 4 -27.94 -54.21 0.49
CA PHE A 4 -27.38 -52.99 -0.10
C PHE A 4 -25.88 -52.98 0.11
N THR A 5 -25.10 -52.95 -0.98
CA THR A 5 -23.73 -52.46 -0.93
C THR A 5 -23.45 -51.70 -2.22
N LEU A 6 -23.77 -50.41 -2.19
CA LEU A 6 -23.29 -49.41 -3.14
C LEU A 6 -21.76 -49.31 -2.96
N PRO A 7 -20.91 -49.56 -3.97
CA PRO A 7 -19.51 -49.21 -3.84
C PRO A 7 -19.41 -47.69 -3.91
N MET A 8 -19.27 -47.11 -2.73
CA MET A 8 -18.77 -45.77 -2.45
C MET A 8 -17.46 -45.55 -3.22
N LEU A 9 -17.53 -44.99 -4.43
CA LEU A 9 -16.37 -44.43 -5.11
C LEU A 9 -16.25 -42.95 -4.73
N MET A 10 -15.84 -42.72 -3.49
CA MET A 10 -15.29 -41.44 -3.04
C MET A 10 -13.81 -41.67 -2.74
N LEU A 11 -13.01 -41.87 -3.80
CA LEU A 11 -11.57 -41.77 -3.69
C LEU A 11 -11.21 -40.28 -3.62
N LEU A 12 -11.21 -39.78 -2.38
CA LEU A 12 -10.13 -39.00 -1.79
C LEU A 12 -9.48 -37.95 -2.71
N LEU A 13 -10.10 -36.77 -2.77
CA LEU A 13 -9.33 -35.53 -2.88
C LEU A 13 -8.53 -35.40 -1.58
N THR A 14 -7.35 -36.03 -1.51
CA THR A 14 -6.35 -35.69 -0.50
C THR A 14 -5.86 -34.29 -0.84
N SER A 15 -6.60 -33.29 -0.37
CA SER A 15 -6.06 -31.94 -0.26
C SER A 15 -4.84 -32.05 0.64
N CYS A 16 -3.65 -31.90 0.07
CA CYS A 16 -2.43 -31.75 0.82
C CYS A 16 -2.50 -30.38 1.50
N SER A 17 -3.29 -30.26 2.57
CA SER A 17 -3.20 -29.14 3.48
C SER A 17 -1.94 -29.35 4.30
N ALA A 18 -0.79 -29.10 3.68
CA ALA A 18 0.33 -28.60 4.45
C ALA A 18 -0.21 -27.39 5.21
N PRO A 19 0.06 -27.24 6.53
CA PRO A 19 -0.11 -25.94 7.14
C PRO A 19 0.87 -25.05 6.39
N GLU A 20 0.37 -24.29 5.41
CA GLU A 20 1.02 -23.07 5.01
C GLU A 20 1.20 -22.34 6.33
N LYS A 21 2.43 -22.37 6.85
CA LYS A 21 2.89 -21.38 7.78
C LYS A 21 2.54 -20.09 7.06
N THR A 22 1.42 -19.48 7.44
CA THR A 22 1.03 -18.16 6.97
C THR A 22 2.32 -17.39 7.04
N PRO A 23 2.94 -17.00 5.90
CA PRO A 23 4.18 -16.28 5.97
C PRO A 23 3.81 -15.09 6.83
N GLU A 24 4.40 -14.98 8.02
CA GLU A 24 4.15 -13.86 8.92
C GLU A 24 4.23 -12.64 8.01
N GLN A 25 3.08 -11.99 7.82
CA GLN A 25 2.99 -10.85 6.92
C GLN A 25 3.91 -9.81 7.55
N LYS A 26 5.17 -9.77 7.10
CA LYS A 26 6.17 -8.76 7.41
C LYS A 26 5.74 -7.35 6.95
N ALA A 27 4.50 -7.20 6.50
CA ALA A 27 3.81 -5.94 6.30
C ALA A 27 3.45 -5.21 7.62
N GLN A 28 3.86 -5.73 8.78
CA GLN A 28 4.08 -4.86 9.94
C GLN A 28 5.38 -4.05 9.74
N THR A 29 5.48 -3.32 8.64
CA THR A 29 6.51 -2.28 8.50
C THR A 29 6.20 -1.26 9.57
N ALA A 30 7.08 -1.15 10.56
CA ALA A 30 7.02 -0.14 11.59
C ALA A 30 6.66 1.20 10.95
N ARG A 31 5.66 1.91 11.50
CA ARG A 31 5.30 3.25 11.02
C ARG A 31 6.59 4.05 10.85
N PRO A 32 6.79 4.75 9.71
CA PRO A 32 8.01 5.49 9.49
C PRO A 32 8.18 6.46 10.66
N GLY A 33 9.41 6.53 11.18
CA GLY A 33 9.70 7.46 12.27
C GLY A 33 9.34 8.91 11.87
N PRO A 34 9.06 9.79 12.83
CA PRO A 34 8.55 11.14 12.56
C PRO A 34 9.46 11.95 11.62
N THR A 35 10.78 11.83 11.76
CA THR A 35 11.75 12.47 10.85
C THR A 35 11.55 12.00 9.41
N ARG A 36 11.40 10.70 9.22
CA ARG A 36 11.26 10.10 7.89
C ARG A 36 9.93 10.50 7.24
N SER A 37 8.84 10.54 7.99
CA SER A 37 7.57 11.04 7.45
C SER A 37 7.66 12.50 7.02
N LEU A 38 8.40 13.35 7.76
CA LEU A 38 8.63 14.74 7.39
C LEU A 38 9.47 14.87 6.11
N ASP A 39 10.52 14.06 5.96
CA ASP A 39 11.35 14.05 4.75
C ASP A 39 10.52 13.66 3.51
N MET A 40 9.68 12.63 3.64
CA MET A 40 8.81 12.20 2.55
C MET A 40 7.73 13.27 2.23
N GLU A 41 7.17 13.95 3.23
CA GLU A 41 6.21 15.04 3.04
C GLU A 41 6.83 16.22 2.29
N GLN A 42 8.05 16.61 2.65
CA GLN A 42 8.79 17.65 1.96
C GLN A 42 9.08 17.26 0.50
N LEU A 43 9.55 16.03 0.28
CA LEU A 43 9.81 15.53 -1.06
C LEU A 43 8.54 15.48 -1.91
N CYS A 44 7.41 15.12 -1.30
CA CYS A 44 6.11 15.16 -1.97
C CYS A 44 5.72 16.58 -2.37
N ARG A 45 5.86 17.57 -1.48
CA ARG A 45 5.60 18.98 -1.78
C ARG A 45 6.46 19.50 -2.92
N GLU A 46 7.76 19.19 -2.92
CA GLU A 46 8.70 19.63 -3.95
C GLU A 46 8.35 19.06 -5.33
N ASN A 47 8.05 17.76 -5.41
CA ASN A 47 7.63 17.12 -6.65
C ASN A 47 6.29 17.69 -7.17
N ALA A 48 5.32 17.92 -6.29
CA ALA A 48 4.05 18.53 -6.65
C ALA A 48 4.23 19.98 -7.12
N ALA A 49 5.03 20.76 -6.40
CA ALA A 49 5.36 22.13 -6.76
C ALA A 49 5.96 22.22 -8.17
N HIS A 50 6.93 21.36 -8.47
CA HIS A 50 7.54 21.27 -9.79
C HIS A 50 6.51 20.88 -10.87
N ARG A 51 5.71 19.82 -10.63
CA ARG A 51 4.73 19.35 -11.62
C ARG A 51 3.62 20.35 -11.92
N TYR A 52 3.11 21.03 -10.90
CA TYR A 52 1.98 21.95 -11.01
C TYR A 52 2.41 23.43 -11.13
N ASN A 53 3.71 23.69 -11.30
CA ASN A 53 4.27 25.03 -11.45
C ASN A 53 3.80 26.00 -10.35
N THR A 54 3.97 25.58 -9.10
CA THR A 54 3.61 26.35 -7.89
C THR A 54 4.75 26.31 -6.86
N GLY A 55 4.64 27.05 -5.76
CA GLY A 55 5.61 26.99 -4.65
C GLY A 55 5.36 25.79 -3.74
N ALA A 56 6.41 25.12 -3.26
CA ALA A 56 6.31 23.99 -2.33
C ALA A 56 5.61 24.39 -1.03
N GLU A 57 5.85 25.61 -0.54
CA GLU A 57 5.19 26.21 0.62
C GLU A 57 3.68 26.42 0.42
N LYS A 58 3.21 26.38 -0.82
CA LYS A 58 1.79 26.53 -1.18
C LYS A 58 1.11 25.19 -1.45
N VAL A 59 1.86 24.09 -1.47
CA VAL A 59 1.34 22.74 -1.61
C VAL A 59 0.96 22.23 -0.21
N ASN A 60 -0.29 21.81 -0.06
CA ASN A 60 -0.77 21.26 1.21
C ASN A 60 -0.83 19.73 1.14
N VAL A 61 -0.08 19.03 2.00
CA VAL A 61 -0.23 17.59 2.19
C VAL A 61 -1.32 17.38 3.25
N THR A 62 -2.38 16.67 2.88
CA THR A 62 -3.62 16.55 3.65
C THR A 62 -3.84 15.15 4.22
N GLY A 63 -3.06 14.16 3.78
CA GLY A 63 -3.20 12.79 4.28
C GLY A 63 -1.91 11.99 4.11
N PHE A 64 -1.72 11.06 5.03
CA PHE A 64 -0.64 10.10 5.03
C PHE A 64 -1.24 8.71 5.29
N GLU A 65 -1.09 7.80 4.34
CA GLU A 65 -1.58 6.43 4.44
C GLU A 65 -0.46 5.44 4.19
N GLN A 66 -0.41 4.39 5.02
CA GLN A 66 0.52 3.28 4.84
C GLN A 66 -0.23 2.11 4.20
N TYR A 67 0.37 1.54 3.16
CA TYR A 67 -0.08 0.32 2.52
C TYR A 67 1.00 -0.76 2.68
N GLN A 68 0.70 -2.00 2.29
CA GLN A 68 1.64 -3.11 2.42
C GLN A 68 2.87 -2.87 1.53
N GLY A 69 3.94 -2.36 2.13
CA GLY A 69 5.21 -2.07 1.45
C GLY A 69 5.32 -0.69 0.80
N SER A 70 4.39 0.23 1.05
CA SER A 70 4.43 1.58 0.49
C SER A 70 3.76 2.62 1.38
N TYR A 71 4.05 3.89 1.11
CA TYR A 71 3.37 5.03 1.72
C TYR A 71 2.76 5.90 0.64
N GLU A 72 1.57 6.42 0.88
CA GLU A 72 0.97 7.47 0.07
C GLU A 72 0.79 8.74 0.88
N MET A 73 1.13 9.85 0.25
CA MET A 73 0.75 11.17 0.71
C MET A 73 -0.18 11.82 -0.27
N ARG A 74 -1.31 12.29 0.24
CA ARG A 74 -2.32 13.02 -0.54
C ARG A 74 -2.15 14.50 -0.29
N GLY A 75 -2.37 15.29 -1.33
CA GLY A 75 -2.32 16.74 -1.17
C GLY A 75 -3.13 17.47 -2.23
N VAL A 76 -3.14 18.79 -2.07
CA VAL A 76 -3.82 19.73 -2.97
C VAL A 76 -2.92 20.93 -3.27
N THR A 77 -3.00 21.42 -4.51
CA THR A 77 -2.36 22.68 -4.91
C THR A 77 -3.25 23.88 -4.54
N PRO A 78 -2.76 25.12 -4.64
CA PRO A 78 -3.59 26.33 -4.48
C PRO A 78 -4.75 26.43 -5.47
N ARG A 79 -4.67 25.68 -6.58
CA ARG A 79 -5.73 25.62 -7.60
C ARG A 79 -6.69 24.45 -7.36
N HIS A 80 -6.65 23.82 -6.18
CA HIS A 80 -7.45 22.66 -5.80
C HIS A 80 -7.21 21.42 -6.67
N GLU A 81 -6.03 21.30 -7.27
CA GLU A 81 -5.65 20.08 -8.00
C GLU A 81 -5.22 19.02 -6.98
N ALA A 82 -5.98 17.94 -6.88
CA ALA A 82 -5.68 16.83 -6.00
C ALA A 82 -4.58 15.94 -6.59
N PHE A 83 -3.66 15.48 -5.74
CA PHE A 83 -2.57 14.60 -6.15
C PHE A 83 -2.22 13.58 -5.07
N VAL A 84 -1.50 12.54 -5.48
CA VAL A 84 -0.94 11.51 -4.60
C VAL A 84 0.54 11.30 -4.94
N CYS A 85 1.40 11.41 -3.93
CA CYS A 85 2.79 10.94 -3.98
C CYS A 85 2.86 9.55 -3.37
N THR A 86 3.52 8.62 -4.03
CA THR A 86 3.75 7.26 -3.53
C THR A 86 5.24 7.04 -3.26
N PHE A 87 5.54 6.35 -2.17
CA PHE A 87 6.88 6.00 -1.72
C PHE A 87 6.96 4.50 -1.43
N ASP A 88 8.12 3.89 -1.59
CA ASP A 88 8.34 2.51 -1.16
C ASP A 88 8.46 2.42 0.38
N ALA A 89 8.69 1.20 0.90
CA ALA A 89 8.92 0.98 2.32
C ALA A 89 10.18 1.72 2.84
N GLU A 90 11.15 1.93 1.94
CA GLU A 90 12.40 2.65 2.15
C GLU A 90 12.24 4.18 2.09
N GLY A 91 11.02 4.69 1.88
CA GLY A 91 10.71 6.11 1.81
C GLY A 91 11.29 6.79 0.56
N GLN A 92 11.72 6.02 -0.44
CA GLN A 92 12.13 6.54 -1.72
C GLN A 92 10.90 6.91 -2.54
N PHE A 93 10.95 8.08 -3.17
CA PHE A 93 9.87 8.54 -4.03
C PHE A 93 9.72 7.63 -5.25
N LEU A 94 8.51 7.13 -5.49
CA LEU A 94 8.19 6.29 -6.63
C LEU A 94 7.49 7.07 -7.73
N HIS A 95 6.39 7.76 -7.40
CA HIS A 95 5.54 8.40 -8.39
C HIS A 95 4.69 9.52 -7.81
N LEU A 96 4.31 10.49 -8.65
CA LEU A 96 3.29 11.49 -8.37
C LEU A 96 2.18 11.44 -9.44
N SER A 97 0.95 11.20 -9.00
CA SER A 97 -0.24 11.12 -9.85
C SER A 97 -1.27 12.18 -9.48
N MET A 98 -2.09 12.58 -10.46
CA MET A 98 -3.29 13.37 -10.22
C MET A 98 -4.41 12.45 -9.74
N ARG A 99 -5.28 12.96 -8.86
CA ARG A 99 -6.47 12.24 -8.39
C ARG A 99 -7.76 12.79 -8.97
#